data_AF-A0A9X3EGI3-F1
#
_entry.id   AF-A0A9X3EGI3-F1
#
_cell.length_a   1.000
_cell.length_b   1.000
_cell.length_c   1.000
_cell.angle_alpha   90.00
_cell.angle_beta   90.00
_cell.angle_gamma   90.00
#
_symmetry.space_group_name_H-M   'P 1'
#
loop_
_entity.id
_entity.type
_entity.pdbx_description
1 polymer ?
#
loop_
_entity_poly.entity_id
_entity_poly.type
_entity_poly.pdbx_seq_one_letter_code
_entity_poly.pdbx_strand_id
1 'polypeptide(L)'
;MAETVDIDISSEQLRIVREVLSTHLAGYPVYAFGSRARKTARPYSDLDLAIISAHPLTLDQLATVKEAFSESDLPWRVDVIDWNQASLSFKDRAKDDLVWICGGSVCEARE
;
A
#
# COMPACT_ATOMS: atom_id res chain seq x y z
N MET A 1 6.69 16.63 10.46
CA MET A 1 5.50 16.23 11.24
C MET A 1 5.07 14.89 10.67
N ALA A 2 5.15 13.81 11.44
CA ALA A 2 4.91 12.46 10.92
C ALA A 2 3.39 12.26 10.76
N GLU A 3 2.94 12.19 9.52
CA GLU A 3 1.59 11.72 9.19
C GLU A 3 1.49 10.27 9.69
N THR A 4 0.82 10.06 10.82
CA THR A 4 0.64 8.73 11.41
C THR A 4 -0.48 8.02 10.68
N VAL A 5 -0.12 7.14 9.75
CA VAL A 5 -1.07 6.15 9.23
C VAL A 5 -1.32 5.12 10.33
N ASP A 6 -2.59 4.75 10.57
CA ASP A 6 -2.96 3.73 11.56
C ASP A 6 -2.65 2.31 11.06
N ILE A 7 -1.35 2.03 10.87
CA ILE A 7 -0.85 0.72 10.47
C ILE A 7 0.37 0.35 11.31
N ASP A 8 0.61 -0.95 11.49
CA ASP A 8 1.74 -1.49 12.26
C ASP A 8 3.06 -1.40 11.47
N ILE A 9 3.48 -0.18 11.09
CA ILE A 9 4.80 0.09 10.50
C ILE A 9 5.42 1.35 11.11
N SER A 10 6.75 1.40 11.09
CA SER A 10 7.50 2.58 11.54
C SER A 10 7.44 3.70 10.50
N SER A 11 7.61 4.95 10.95
CA SER A 11 7.62 6.13 10.08
C SER A 11 8.68 6.05 8.97
N GLU A 12 9.83 5.42 9.27
CA GLU A 12 10.91 5.21 8.30
C GLU A 12 10.51 4.20 7.22
N GLN A 13 9.87 3.10 7.60
CA GLN A 13 9.32 2.11 6.67
C GLN A 13 8.22 2.74 5.79
N LEU A 14 7.32 3.54 6.39
CA LEU A 14 6.29 4.26 5.64
C LEU A 14 6.92 5.21 4.62
N ARG A 15 8.02 5.88 4.97
CA ARG A 15 8.73 6.79 4.06
C ARG A 15 9.28 6.05 2.84
N ILE A 16 9.95 4.92 3.06
CA ILE A 16 10.45 4.05 1.98
C ILE A 16 9.28 3.63 1.08
N VAL A 17 8.18 3.19 1.69
CA VAL A 17 7.00 2.77 0.94
C VAL A 17 6.43 3.89 0.09
N ARG A 18 6.27 5.09 0.67
CA ARG A 18 5.79 6.26 -0.07
C ARG A 18 6.73 6.68 -1.21
N GLU A 19 8.04 6.53 -1.04
CA GLU A 19 9.04 6.89 -2.05
C GLU A 19 8.99 5.96 -3.26
N VAL A 20 8.97 4.64 -3.01
CA VAL A 20 8.83 3.63 -4.08
C VAL A 20 7.49 3.80 -4.80
N LEU A 21 6.39 3.96 -4.05
CA LEU A 21 5.07 4.20 -4.62
C LEU A 21 5.02 5.52 -5.41
N SER A 22 5.65 6.59 -4.94
CA SER A 22 5.66 7.86 -5.69
C SER A 22 6.50 7.79 -6.95
N THR A 23 7.52 6.93 -6.99
CA THR A 23 8.39 6.76 -8.15
C THR A 23 7.70 5.97 -9.25
N HIS A 24 7.02 4.88 -8.91
CA HIS A 24 6.40 3.97 -9.88
C HIS A 24 4.89 4.20 -10.07
N LEU A 25 4.22 4.71 -9.06
CA LEU A 25 2.76 4.83 -8.96
C LEU A 25 2.30 6.24 -8.61
N ALA A 26 3.06 7.25 -9.06
CA ALA A 26 2.75 8.66 -8.89
C ALA A 26 1.28 8.95 -9.24
N GLY A 27 0.47 9.30 -8.23
CA GLY A 27 -0.91 9.72 -8.42
C GLY A 27 -1.97 8.62 -8.32
N TYR A 28 -1.60 7.36 -8.08
CA TYR A 28 -2.59 6.31 -7.80
C TYR A 28 -2.99 6.28 -6.31
N PRO A 29 -4.29 6.16 -6.00
CA PRO A 29 -4.76 5.85 -4.65
C PRO A 29 -4.27 4.45 -4.23
N VAL A 30 -3.55 4.41 -3.11
CA VAL A 30 -3.01 3.23 -2.44
C VAL A 30 -3.59 3.15 -1.04
N TYR A 31 -4.13 1.99 -0.72
CA TYR A 31 -4.68 1.63 0.57
C TYR A 31 -3.91 0.45 1.13
N ALA A 32 -3.58 0.46 2.40
CA ALA A 32 -3.16 -0.75 3.09
C ALA A 32 -4.39 -1.50 3.59
N PHE A 33 -4.33 -2.82 3.61
CA PHE A 33 -5.37 -3.65 4.22
C PHE A 33 -4.72 -4.89 4.86
N GLY A 34 -5.53 -5.69 5.54
CA GLY A 34 -5.10 -6.99 6.03
C GLY A 34 -4.50 -6.91 7.42
N SER A 35 -3.62 -7.84 7.74
CA SER A 35 -3.22 -8.07 9.14
C SER A 35 -2.52 -6.85 9.76
N ARG A 36 -1.80 -6.06 8.96
CA ARG A 36 -1.06 -4.87 9.43
C ARG A 36 -1.97 -3.67 9.65
N ALA A 37 -3.01 -3.52 8.81
CA ALA A 37 -4.07 -2.56 9.04
C ALA A 37 -4.87 -2.90 10.31
N ARG A 38 -5.11 -4.19 10.56
CA ARG A 38 -5.75 -4.67 11.79
C ARG A 38 -4.91 -4.63 13.05
N LYS A 39 -3.61 -4.30 12.96
CA LYS A 39 -2.62 -4.47 14.05
C LYS A 39 -2.59 -5.90 14.62
N THR A 40 -3.04 -6.88 13.84
CA THR A 40 -2.96 -8.32 14.16
C THR A 40 -1.80 -9.00 13.43
N ALA A 41 -0.98 -8.23 12.71
CA ALA A 41 0.15 -8.74 11.95
C ALA A 41 1.24 -9.28 12.87
N ARG A 42 1.88 -10.36 12.41
CA ARG A 42 3.18 -10.79 12.93
C ARG A 42 4.28 -9.85 12.41
N PRO A 43 5.40 -9.70 13.13
CA PRO A 43 6.51 -8.83 12.72
C PRO A 43 7.08 -9.13 11.32
N TYR A 44 6.97 -10.37 10.85
CA TYR A 44 7.42 -10.82 9.52
C TYR A 44 6.28 -10.99 8.51
N SER A 45 5.07 -10.49 8.79
CA SER A 45 3.96 -10.61 7.84
C SER A 45 4.21 -9.75 6.62
N ASP A 46 3.59 -10.04 5.51
CA ASP A 46 3.59 -9.17 4.33
C ASP A 46 2.83 -7.87 4.64
N LEU A 47 3.10 -6.81 3.88
CA LEU A 47 2.25 -5.62 3.81
C LEU A 47 1.40 -5.68 2.56
N ASP A 48 0.10 -5.86 2.73
CA ASP A 48 -0.84 -5.85 1.62
C ASP A 48 -1.27 -4.42 1.28
N LEU A 49 -1.03 -4.02 0.04
CA LEU A 49 -1.39 -2.73 -0.53
C LEU A 49 -2.38 -2.94 -1.68
N ALA A 50 -3.54 -2.32 -1.58
CA ALA A 50 -4.55 -2.24 -2.63
C ALA A 50 -4.38 -0.93 -3.40
N ILE A 51 -4.11 -1.04 -4.69
CA ILE A 51 -4.07 0.12 -5.58
C ILE A 51 -5.42 0.23 -6.28
N ILE A 52 -6.06 1.39 -6.14
CA ILE A 52 -7.28 1.74 -6.87
C ILE A 52 -6.88 2.53 -8.11
N SER A 53 -6.40 1.84 -9.13
CA SER A 53 -6.06 2.44 -10.41
C SER A 53 -7.27 2.45 -11.37
N ALA A 54 -7.40 3.52 -12.15
CA ALA A 54 -8.38 3.57 -13.24
C ALA A 54 -8.01 2.63 -14.39
N HIS A 55 -6.71 2.39 -14.57
CA HIS A 55 -6.17 1.43 -15.53
C HIS A 55 -5.54 0.26 -14.76
N PRO A 56 -5.77 -0.99 -15.17
CA PRO A 56 -5.15 -2.14 -14.51
C PRO A 56 -3.63 -2.02 -14.57
N LEU A 57 -2.95 -2.28 -13.44
CA LEU A 57 -1.50 -2.34 -13.45
C LEU A 57 -1.02 -3.47 -14.35
N THR A 58 0.00 -3.19 -15.16
CA THR A 58 0.68 -4.25 -15.92
C THR A 58 1.51 -5.10 -14.96
N LEU A 59 1.68 -6.38 -15.31
CA LEU A 59 2.53 -7.30 -14.54
C LEU A 59 3.97 -6.78 -14.41
N ASP A 60 4.44 -6.08 -15.43
CA ASP A 60 5.73 -5.38 -15.46
C ASP A 60 5.84 -4.34 -14.34
N GLN A 61 4.86 -3.44 -14.20
CA GLN A 61 4.84 -2.44 -13.13
C GLN A 61 4.79 -3.07 -11.74
N LEU A 62 3.97 -4.12 -11.57
CA LEU A 62 3.91 -4.87 -10.31
C LEU A 62 5.25 -5.53 -9.98
N ALA A 63 5.93 -6.10 -10.99
CA ALA A 63 7.24 -6.71 -10.83
C ALA A 63 8.29 -5.65 -10.43
N THR A 64 8.37 -4.54 -11.15
CA THR A 64 9.31 -3.44 -10.84
C THR A 64 9.10 -2.89 -9.43
N VAL A 65 7.85 -2.67 -9.04
CA VAL A 65 7.51 -2.19 -7.69
C VAL A 65 7.93 -3.22 -6.63
N LYS A 66 7.64 -4.50 -6.85
CA LYS A 66 8.06 -5.59 -5.94
C LYS A 66 9.58 -5.72 -5.84
N GLU A 67 10.30 -5.54 -6.94
CA GLU A 67 11.77 -5.54 -6.96
C GLU A 67 12.31 -4.35 -6.17
N ALA A 68 11.83 -3.13 -6.42
CA ALA A 68 12.22 -1.94 -5.68
C ALA A 68 11.97 -2.08 -4.16
N PHE A 69 10.86 -2.70 -3.77
CA PHE A 69 10.57 -3.05 -2.38
C PHE A 69 11.53 -4.10 -1.81
N SER A 70 11.90 -5.09 -2.61
CA SER A 70 12.84 -6.13 -2.19
C SER A 70 14.28 -5.62 -2.08
N GLU A 71 14.64 -4.58 -2.84
CA GLU A 71 15.93 -3.88 -2.74
C GLU A 71 15.96 -2.88 -1.58
N SER A 72 14.80 -2.56 -1.00
CA SER A 72 14.66 -1.64 0.13
C SER A 72 15.00 -2.29 1.47
N ASP A 73 15.26 -1.47 2.50
CA ASP A 73 15.56 -1.90 3.88
C ASP A 73 14.32 -2.43 4.65
N LEU A 74 13.29 -2.90 3.95
CA LEU A 74 12.08 -3.41 4.58
C LEU A 74 12.31 -4.86 5.05
N PRO A 75 12.05 -5.19 6.33
CA PRO A 75 12.25 -6.54 6.84
C PRO A 75 11.19 -7.56 6.39
N TRP A 76 10.27 -7.14 5.51
CA TRP A 76 9.12 -7.89 5.04
C TRP A 76 8.79 -7.47 3.61
N ARG A 77 8.10 -8.35 2.89
CA ARG A 77 7.69 -8.08 1.52
C ARG A 77 6.41 -7.25 1.48
N VAL A 78 6.28 -6.46 0.42
CA VAL A 78 5.07 -5.72 0.10
C VAL A 78 4.33 -6.47 -0.98
N ASP A 79 3.10 -6.91 -0.68
CA ASP A 79 2.22 -7.45 -1.71
C ASP A 79 1.31 -6.34 -2.23
N VAL A 80 1.35 -6.14 -3.54
CA VAL A 80 0.61 -5.09 -4.21
C VAL A 80 -0.46 -5.76 -5.05
N ILE A 81 -1.71 -5.47 -4.73
CA ILE A 81 -2.87 -5.98 -5.46
C ILE A 81 -3.59 -4.86 -6.19
N ASP A 82 -4.09 -5.20 -7.37
CA ASP A 82 -4.96 -4.33 -8.13
C ASP A 82 -6.39 -4.46 -7.59
N TRP A 83 -6.91 -3.37 -7.02
CA TRP A 83 -8.26 -3.37 -6.48
C TRP A 83 -9.30 -3.59 -7.57
N ASN A 84 -9.07 -3.12 -8.80
CA ASN A 84 -10.03 -3.33 -9.88
C ASN A 84 -10.18 -4.83 -10.21
N GLN A 85 -9.08 -5.58 -10.22
CA GLN A 85 -9.02 -7.02 -10.47
C GLN A 85 -9.45 -7.87 -9.27
N ALA A 86 -9.48 -7.32 -8.05
CA ALA A 86 -9.90 -8.06 -6.87
C ALA A 86 -11.39 -8.45 -6.93
N SER A 87 -11.70 -9.68 -6.48
CA SER A 87 -13.06 -10.22 -6.41
C SER A 87 -13.97 -9.40 -5.50
N LEU A 88 -15.26 -9.29 -5.87
CA LEU A 88 -16.26 -8.55 -5.07
C LEU A 88 -16.34 -9.05 -3.62
N SER A 89 -16.27 -10.35 -3.38
CA SER A 89 -16.27 -10.94 -2.04
C SER A 89 -15.04 -10.56 -1.20
N PHE A 90 -13.91 -10.29 -1.86
CA PHE A 90 -12.71 -9.81 -1.21
C PHE A 90 -12.85 -8.34 -0.85
N LYS A 91 -13.31 -7.52 -1.81
CA LYS A 91 -13.61 -6.10 -1.61
C LYS A 91 -14.58 -5.88 -0.45
N ASP A 92 -15.63 -6.69 -0.36
CA ASP A 92 -16.64 -6.56 0.68
C ASP A 92 -16.08 -6.79 2.10
N ARG A 93 -15.11 -7.69 2.23
CA ARG A 93 -14.42 -7.96 3.50
C ARG A 93 -13.33 -6.95 3.81
N ALA A 94 -12.55 -6.58 2.79
CA ALA A 94 -11.42 -5.69 2.94
C ALA A 94 -11.86 -4.22 3.11
N LYS A 95 -13.02 -3.80 2.55
CA LYS A 95 -13.48 -2.41 2.60
C LYS A 95 -13.60 -1.83 4.02
N ASP A 96 -13.92 -2.68 4.99
CA ASP A 96 -14.09 -2.32 6.40
C ASP A 96 -12.74 -2.03 7.07
N ASP A 97 -11.67 -2.55 6.48
CA ASP A 97 -10.30 -2.58 7.01
C ASP A 97 -9.31 -1.79 6.16
N LEU A 98 -9.79 -1.09 5.13
CA LEU A 98 -8.94 -0.30 4.24
C LEU A 98 -8.43 0.94 4.98
N VAL A 99 -7.11 1.01 5.12
CA VAL A 99 -6.42 2.18 5.65
C VAL A 99 -5.81 2.95 4.49
N TRP A 100 -6.14 4.23 4.38
CA TRP A 100 -5.58 5.08 3.34
C TRP A 100 -4.08 5.32 3.58
N ILE A 101 -3.24 5.10 2.56
CA ILE A 101 -1.79 5.35 2.61
C ILE A 101 -1.44 6.62 1.84
N CYS A 102 -1.83 6.68 0.57
CA CYS A 102 -1.47 7.77 -0.33
C CYS A 102 -2.45 7.82 -1.51
N GLY A 103 -2.73 8.97 -2.11
CA GLY A 103 -3.55 9.00 -3.32
C GLY A 103 -3.83 10.40 -3.86
N GLY A 104 -3.63 10.58 -5.17
CA GLY A 104 -3.80 11.85 -5.89
C GLY A 104 -2.65 12.85 -5.63
N SER A 105 -2.48 13.82 -6.52
CA SER A 105 -1.41 14.84 -6.51
C SER A 105 -1.42 15.80 -5.30
N VAL A 106 -2.12 15.45 -4.23
CA VAL A 106 -2.37 16.26 -3.05
C VAL A 106 -2.36 15.33 -1.84
N CYS A 107 -1.24 15.31 -1.12
CA CYS A 107 -1.15 14.83 0.26
C CYS A 107 -1.78 15.82 1.26
N GLU A 108 -2.64 16.74 0.80
CA GLU A 108 -3.17 17.80 1.65
C GLU A 108 -4.39 17.30 2.41
N ALA A 109 -4.27 17.42 3.73
CA ALA A 109 -5.28 17.15 4.73
C ALA A 109 -6.66 17.65 4.28
N ARG A 110 -7.68 16.80 4.39
CA ARG A 110 -9.05 17.28 4.45
C ARG A 110 -9.40 17.53 5.90
N GLU A 111 -9.87 18.76 6.09
CA GLU A 111 -10.31 19.45 7.31
C GLU A 111 -11.44 18.72 8.05
#